data_AF-J0PYB8-F1
#
_entry.id   AF-J0PYB8-F1
#
_cell.length_a   1.000
_cell.length_b   1.000
_cell.length_c   1.000
_cell.angle_alpha   90.00
_cell.angle_beta   90.00
_cell.angle_gamma   90.00
#
_symmetry.space_group_name_H-M   'P 1'
#
loop_
_entity.id
_entity.type
_entity.pdbx_description
1 polymer ?
#
loop_
_entity_poly.entity_id
_entity_poly.type
_entity_poly.pdbx_seq_one_letter_code
_entity_poly.pdbx_strand_id
1 'polypeptide(L)'
;MVLYKLLKKTFFVCVVIYTLYSASINHALAQTSHEQNVPAPQNYGAWTKICSLPPGTPNMQCEVVQNVHTQNRHDITLRVTFYKLPKNQGALMRVFVPIRVELRPGIGLKIDDKNMGRVEYRRCLGDNCVAEAVLREDILQLFFKGKMATYFIFTTPEQAVGGPVDLHGLSDAYATLPT
;
A
#
# COMPACT_ATOMS: atom_id res chain seq x y z
N MET A 1 13.35 -6.94 76.85
CA MET A 1 13.71 -5.69 76.13
C MET A 1 14.70 -5.88 74.96
N VAL A 2 15.27 -7.08 74.75
CA VAL A 2 16.24 -7.36 73.65
C VAL A 2 15.56 -7.81 72.35
N LEU A 3 14.46 -8.57 72.44
CA LEU A 3 13.73 -9.14 71.29
C LEU A 3 13.09 -8.06 70.37
N TYR A 4 12.58 -6.97 70.95
CA TYR A 4 11.98 -5.85 70.22
C TYR A 4 12.99 -5.07 69.37
N LYS A 5 14.24 -4.94 69.84
CA LYS A 5 15.32 -4.27 69.07
C LYS A 5 15.78 -5.11 67.88
N LEU A 6 15.78 -6.44 68.00
CA LEU A 6 16.11 -7.36 66.92
C LEU A 6 15.02 -7.37 65.83
N LEU A 7 13.75 -7.47 66.21
CA LEU A 7 12.59 -7.40 65.29
C LEU A 7 12.52 -6.06 64.53
N LYS A 8 12.83 -4.94 65.18
CA LYS A 8 12.85 -3.62 64.54
C LYS A 8 14.00 -3.47 63.54
N LYS A 9 15.15 -4.11 63.81
CA LYS A 9 16.35 -4.06 62.94
C LYS A 9 16.18 -4.94 61.71
N THR A 10 15.58 -6.12 61.83
CA THR A 10 15.26 -6.99 60.68
C THR A 10 14.15 -6.40 59.80
N PHE A 11 13.15 -5.74 60.38
CA PHE A 11 12.10 -5.07 59.59
C PHE A 11 12.65 -3.90 58.75
N PHE A 12 13.56 -3.10 59.31
CA PHE A 12 14.16 -1.96 58.60
C PHE A 12 15.05 -2.42 57.44
N VAL A 13 15.79 -3.52 57.60
CA VAL A 13 16.67 -4.06 56.54
C VAL A 13 15.83 -4.64 55.38
N CYS A 14 14.73 -5.35 55.66
CA CYS A 14 13.86 -5.87 54.60
C CYS A 14 13.15 -4.77 53.81
N VAL A 15 12.73 -3.67 54.46
CA VAL A 15 12.08 -2.53 53.78
C VAL A 15 13.07 -1.79 52.87
N VAL A 16 14.32 -1.62 53.29
CA VAL A 16 15.37 -0.99 52.47
C VAL A 16 15.73 -1.86 51.26
N ILE A 17 15.78 -3.18 51.41
CA ILE A 17 16.06 -4.10 50.29
C ILE A 17 14.88 -4.14 49.29
N TYR A 18 13.62 -4.10 49.77
CA TYR A 18 12.44 -4.10 48.89
C TYR A 18 12.26 -2.78 48.11
N THR A 19 12.63 -1.64 48.72
CA THR A 19 12.63 -0.33 48.05
C THR A 19 13.76 -0.17 47.03
N LEU A 20 14.91 -0.83 47.23
CA LEU A 20 15.99 -0.86 46.25
C LEU A 20 15.69 -1.79 45.05
N TYR A 21 14.93 -2.87 45.23
CA TYR A 21 14.61 -3.82 44.15
C TYR A 21 13.52 -3.30 43.18
N SER A 22 12.64 -2.41 43.64
CA SER A 22 11.55 -1.85 42.82
C SER A 22 11.97 -0.68 41.93
N ALA A 23 13.19 -0.15 42.08
CA ALA A 23 13.67 1.01 41.33
C ALA A 23 14.32 0.64 39.96
N SER A 24 14.44 -0.63 39.60
CA SER A 24 15.31 -1.08 38.49
C SER A 24 14.61 -1.66 37.25
N ILE A 25 13.28 -1.69 37.16
CA ILE A 25 12.60 -2.30 36.00
C ILE A 25 11.43 -1.44 35.55
N ASN A 26 11.72 -0.29 34.91
CA ASN A 26 10.79 0.44 34.03
C ASN A 26 11.58 1.51 33.23
N HIS A 27 12.65 1.11 32.55
CA HIS A 27 13.07 1.87 31.37
C HIS A 27 12.44 1.20 30.17
N ALA A 28 11.21 1.62 29.88
CA ALA A 28 10.67 1.45 28.54
C ALA A 28 11.61 2.22 27.62
N LEU A 29 12.48 1.50 26.90
CA LEU A 29 13.15 2.06 25.74
C LEU A 29 12.03 2.42 24.75
N ALA A 30 11.66 3.70 24.72
CA ALA A 30 10.91 4.23 23.59
C ALA A 30 11.76 3.92 22.35
N GLN A 31 11.28 2.98 21.52
CA GLN A 31 11.87 2.75 20.21
C GLN A 31 11.72 4.06 19.45
N THR A 32 12.83 4.77 19.26
CA THR A 32 12.89 5.86 18.30
C THR A 32 12.54 5.26 16.95
N SER A 33 11.33 5.54 16.46
CA SER A 33 11.03 5.31 15.05
C SER A 33 12.11 6.06 14.27
N HIS A 34 12.96 5.34 13.56
CA HIS A 34 13.74 5.97 12.50
C HIS A 34 12.71 6.63 11.58
N GLU A 35 12.60 7.96 11.65
CA GLU A 35 12.09 8.76 10.54
C GLU A 35 13.06 8.51 9.38
N GLN A 36 12.92 7.36 8.73
CA GLN A 36 13.48 7.20 7.41
C GLN A 36 12.74 8.21 6.55
N ASN A 37 13.48 9.14 5.95
CA ASN A 37 12.97 10.27 5.20
C ASN A 37 12.28 9.77 3.92
N VAL A 38 11.03 9.30 4.05
CA VAL A 38 10.17 8.94 2.93
C VAL A 38 9.73 10.25 2.29
N PRO A 39 10.03 10.49 1.00
CA PRO A 39 9.61 11.71 0.33
C PRO A 39 8.09 11.90 0.41
N ALA A 40 7.67 13.15 0.62
CA ALA A 40 6.25 13.49 0.58
C ALA A 40 5.63 13.13 -0.79
N PRO A 41 4.34 12.77 -0.84
CA PRO A 41 3.64 12.50 -2.09
C PRO A 41 3.76 13.66 -3.09
N GLN A 42 3.93 13.35 -4.37
CA GLN A 42 4.06 14.34 -5.45
C GLN A 42 2.96 14.14 -6.48
N ASN A 43 2.23 15.21 -6.82
CA ASN A 43 1.09 15.15 -7.73
C ASN A 43 1.48 15.53 -9.17
N TYR A 44 0.86 14.84 -10.12
CA TYR A 44 1.02 14.97 -11.57
C TYR A 44 -0.37 14.82 -12.21
N GLY A 45 -1.12 15.91 -12.24
CA GLY A 45 -2.53 15.87 -12.65
C GLY A 45 -3.34 14.95 -11.73
N ALA A 46 -3.96 13.93 -12.31
CA ALA A 46 -4.77 12.95 -11.57
C ALA A 46 -3.94 11.82 -10.92
N TRP A 47 -2.61 11.83 -11.06
CA TRP A 47 -1.71 10.82 -10.52
C TRP A 47 -0.87 11.36 -9.38
N THR A 48 -0.56 10.50 -8.41
CA THR A 48 0.34 10.83 -7.31
C THR A 48 1.48 9.82 -7.27
N LYS A 49 2.73 10.28 -7.26
CA LYS A 49 3.87 9.43 -6.87
C LYS A 49 3.87 9.31 -5.35
N ILE A 50 3.85 8.07 -4.87
CA ILE A 50 4.04 7.72 -3.46
C ILE A 50 5.25 6.81 -3.33
N CYS A 51 5.94 6.92 -2.21
CA CYS A 51 7.06 6.06 -1.88
C CYS A 51 6.83 5.43 -0.49
N SER A 52 7.37 4.24 -0.28
CA SER A 52 7.35 3.54 1.00
C SER A 52 8.61 2.71 1.18
N LEU A 53 8.89 2.33 2.42
CA LEU A 53 9.96 1.40 2.79
C LEU A 53 9.31 0.09 3.23
N PRO A 54 9.29 -0.96 2.38
CA PRO A 54 8.68 -2.23 2.75
C PRO A 54 9.39 -2.88 3.94
N PRO A 55 8.67 -3.63 4.79
CA PRO A 55 9.29 -4.33 5.91
C PRO A 55 10.40 -5.28 5.46
N GLY A 56 11.52 -5.27 6.18
CA GLY A 56 12.64 -6.17 5.91
C GLY A 56 13.56 -5.76 4.76
N THR A 57 13.38 -4.58 4.17
CA THR A 57 14.32 -4.02 3.19
C THR A 57 14.59 -2.54 3.44
N PRO A 58 15.85 -2.07 3.32
CA PRO A 58 16.15 -0.64 3.32
C PRO A 58 15.84 0.03 1.98
N ASN A 59 15.43 -0.76 0.96
CA ASN A 59 15.19 -0.24 -0.38
C ASN A 59 13.83 0.44 -0.43
N MET A 60 13.84 1.74 -0.68
CA MET A 60 12.63 2.51 -0.92
C MET A 60 11.97 2.06 -2.24
N GLN A 61 10.66 1.83 -2.18
CA GLN A 61 9.84 1.49 -3.32
C GLN A 61 8.90 2.65 -3.62
N CYS A 62 8.88 3.13 -4.86
CA CYS A 62 7.95 4.15 -5.31
C CYS A 62 7.03 3.63 -6.40
N GLU A 63 5.78 4.06 -6.38
CA GLU A 63 4.79 3.79 -7.42
C GLU A 63 3.97 5.05 -7.70
N VAL A 64 3.37 5.13 -8.88
CA VAL A 64 2.36 6.15 -9.16
C VAL A 64 0.98 5.54 -8.96
N VAL A 65 0.09 6.29 -8.32
CA VAL A 65 -1.23 5.83 -7.92
C VAL A 65 -2.31 6.79 -8.39
N GLN A 66 -3.47 6.22 -8.75
CA GLN A 66 -4.73 6.94 -8.85
C GLN A 66 -5.83 6.11 -8.19
N ASN A 67 -6.63 6.75 -7.35
CA ASN A 67 -7.82 6.16 -6.74
C ASN A 67 -9.06 6.68 -7.47
N VAL A 68 -9.95 5.80 -7.89
CA VAL A 68 -11.14 6.18 -8.64
C VAL A 68 -12.38 5.47 -8.12
N HIS A 69 -13.48 6.19 -8.07
CA HIS A 69 -14.78 5.59 -7.78
C HIS A 69 -15.36 4.97 -9.03
N THR A 70 -16.09 3.88 -8.87
CA THR A 70 -16.80 3.27 -9.99
C THR A 70 -18.09 4.04 -10.32
N GLN A 71 -18.51 3.95 -11.58
CA GLN A 71 -19.72 4.59 -12.09
C GLN A 71 -20.95 4.03 -11.38
N ASN A 72 -21.82 4.93 -10.91
CA ASN A 72 -23.07 4.60 -10.22
C ASN A 72 -22.91 3.79 -8.92
N ARG A 73 -21.67 3.58 -8.44
CA ARG A 73 -21.31 2.80 -7.25
C ARG A 73 -20.10 3.44 -6.56
N HIS A 74 -20.34 4.58 -5.91
CA HIS A 74 -19.30 5.33 -5.18
C HIS A 74 -18.77 4.58 -3.94
N ASP A 75 -19.49 3.54 -3.50
CA ASP A 75 -19.05 2.61 -2.46
C ASP A 75 -17.89 1.71 -2.90
N ILE A 76 -17.60 1.65 -4.21
CA ILE A 76 -16.49 0.88 -4.76
C ILE A 76 -15.43 1.83 -5.30
N THR A 77 -14.25 1.75 -4.71
CA THR A 77 -13.06 2.50 -5.11
C THR A 77 -12.02 1.54 -5.66
N LEU A 78 -11.55 1.78 -6.87
CA LEU A 78 -10.40 1.11 -7.45
C LEU A 78 -9.15 1.91 -7.16
N ARG A 79 -8.05 1.25 -6.82
CA ARG A 79 -6.72 1.86 -6.75
C ARG A 79 -5.86 1.25 -7.85
N VAL A 80 -5.42 2.07 -8.79
CA VAL A 80 -4.55 1.64 -9.89
C VAL A 80 -3.16 2.15 -9.61
N THR A 81 -2.16 1.27 -9.70
CA THR A 81 -0.76 1.63 -9.49
C THR A 81 0.13 1.14 -10.62
N PHE A 82 1.18 1.91 -10.90
CA PHE A 82 2.26 1.51 -11.81
C PHE A 82 3.58 1.60 -11.05
N TYR A 83 4.32 0.49 -11.08
CA TYR A 83 5.67 0.37 -10.57
C TYR A 83 6.64 0.12 -11.73
N LYS A 84 7.80 0.79 -11.75
CA LYS A 84 8.81 0.58 -12.78
C LYS A 84 9.58 -0.69 -12.49
N LEU A 85 9.60 -1.63 -13.44
CA LEU A 85 10.37 -2.86 -13.30
C LEU A 85 11.86 -2.59 -13.57
N PRO A 86 12.78 -3.26 -12.86
CA PRO A 86 14.22 -3.12 -13.10
C PRO A 86 14.61 -3.48 -14.54
N LYS A 87 15.79 -3.03 -14.96
CA LYS A 87 16.40 -3.39 -16.26
C LYS A 87 15.51 -3.07 -17.48
N ASN A 88 14.72 -2.00 -17.41
CA ASN A 88 13.80 -1.57 -18.47
C ASN A 88 12.83 -2.66 -18.93
N GLN A 89 12.35 -3.51 -18.01
CA GLN A 89 11.36 -4.55 -18.31
C GLN A 89 9.92 -4.02 -18.40
N GLY A 90 9.75 -2.71 -18.49
CA GLY A 90 8.47 -2.02 -18.53
C GLY A 90 7.92 -1.72 -17.13
N ALA A 91 6.61 -1.86 -16.96
CA ALA A 91 5.91 -1.55 -15.72
C ALA A 91 5.17 -2.76 -15.16
N LEU A 92 5.09 -2.87 -13.84
CA LEU A 92 4.11 -3.70 -13.17
C LEU A 92 2.90 -2.83 -12.85
N MET A 93 1.78 -3.12 -13.50
CA MET A 93 0.50 -2.50 -13.20
C MET A 93 -0.24 -3.36 -12.17
N ARG A 94 -0.79 -2.70 -11.14
CA ARG A 94 -1.67 -3.34 -10.16
C ARG A 94 -3.00 -2.62 -10.09
N VAL A 95 -4.07 -3.37 -9.98
CA VAL A 95 -5.41 -2.86 -9.72
C VAL A 95 -5.93 -3.51 -8.45
N PHE A 96 -6.06 -2.71 -7.41
CA PHE A 96 -6.65 -3.11 -6.14
C PHE A 96 -8.15 -2.81 -6.21
N VAL A 97 -8.94 -3.82 -5.90
CA VAL A 97 -10.40 -3.74 -5.85
C VAL A 97 -10.87 -4.27 -4.50
N PRO A 98 -11.94 -3.74 -3.92
CA PRO A 98 -12.51 -4.30 -2.70
C PRO A 98 -12.91 -5.78 -2.89
N ILE A 99 -12.95 -6.53 -1.80
CA ILE A 99 -13.54 -7.88 -1.76
C ILE A 99 -15.01 -7.89 -2.22
N ARG A 100 -15.52 -9.10 -2.53
CA ARG A 100 -16.86 -9.37 -3.12
C ARG A 100 -16.96 -9.10 -4.63
N VAL A 101 -15.84 -9.26 -5.33
CA VAL A 101 -15.79 -9.31 -6.79
C VAL A 101 -15.82 -10.76 -7.29
N GLU A 102 -16.33 -10.96 -8.50
CA GLU A 102 -16.30 -12.24 -9.20
C GLU A 102 -14.92 -12.43 -9.86
N LEU A 103 -14.21 -13.47 -9.42
CA LEU A 103 -12.79 -13.66 -9.70
C LEU A 103 -12.52 -14.26 -11.08
N ARG A 104 -13.40 -15.15 -11.56
CA ARG A 104 -13.20 -15.89 -12.82
C ARG A 104 -13.02 -14.99 -14.07
N PRO A 105 -13.83 -13.94 -14.28
CA PRO A 105 -13.69 -13.07 -15.45
C PRO A 105 -12.52 -12.08 -15.34
N GLY A 106 -11.91 -11.91 -14.16
CA GLY A 106 -10.89 -10.89 -13.92
C GLY A 106 -11.41 -9.47 -14.09
N ILE A 107 -10.49 -8.52 -14.32
CA ILE A 107 -10.82 -7.11 -14.57
C ILE A 107 -10.72 -6.82 -16.06
N GLY A 108 -11.82 -6.39 -16.68
CA GLY A 108 -11.79 -5.91 -18.06
C GLY A 108 -11.06 -4.56 -18.16
N LEU A 109 -10.33 -4.33 -19.25
CA LEU A 109 -9.62 -3.08 -19.49
C LEU A 109 -9.91 -2.53 -20.89
N LYS A 110 -10.27 -1.25 -20.94
CA LYS A 110 -10.26 -0.45 -22.17
C LYS A 110 -9.37 0.77 -21.98
N ILE A 111 -8.66 1.17 -23.04
CA ILE A 111 -7.99 2.47 -23.13
C ILE A 111 -8.67 3.22 -24.27
N ASP A 112 -9.29 4.33 -23.93
CA ASP A 112 -10.24 5.04 -24.77
C ASP A 112 -11.28 4.04 -25.32
N ASP A 113 -11.42 3.92 -26.64
CA ASP A 113 -12.36 2.97 -27.28
C ASP A 113 -11.74 1.57 -27.55
N LYS A 114 -10.45 1.38 -27.26
CA LYS A 114 -9.74 0.14 -27.56
C LYS A 114 -9.86 -0.86 -26.42
N ASN A 115 -10.37 -2.05 -26.73
CA ASN A 115 -10.38 -3.19 -25.81
C ASN A 115 -8.97 -3.77 -25.65
N MET A 116 -8.49 -3.80 -24.41
CA MET A 116 -7.17 -4.33 -24.05
C MET A 116 -7.25 -5.74 -23.45
N GLY A 117 -8.45 -6.29 -23.29
CA GLY A 117 -8.67 -7.62 -22.72
C GLY A 117 -8.91 -7.58 -21.22
N ARG A 118 -8.33 -8.54 -20.51
CA ARG A 118 -8.57 -8.78 -19.08
C ARG A 118 -7.26 -8.89 -18.31
N VAL A 119 -7.28 -8.43 -17.07
CA VAL A 119 -6.22 -8.60 -16.08
C VAL A 119 -6.72 -9.56 -15.02
N GLU A 120 -5.97 -10.63 -14.77
CA GLU A 120 -6.36 -11.67 -13.83
C GLU A 120 -6.05 -11.28 -12.38
N TYR A 121 -6.94 -11.67 -11.46
CA TYR A 121 -6.66 -11.59 -10.04
C TYR A 121 -5.54 -12.56 -9.67
N ARG A 122 -4.52 -12.05 -8.99
CA ARG A 122 -3.40 -12.87 -8.50
C ARG A 122 -3.63 -13.37 -7.09
N ARG A 123 -4.23 -12.53 -6.24
CA ARG A 123 -4.45 -12.79 -4.81
C ARG A 123 -5.43 -11.80 -4.22
N CYS A 124 -6.00 -12.15 -3.06
CA CYS A 124 -6.68 -11.20 -2.19
C CYS A 124 -5.91 -11.08 -0.87
N LEU A 125 -5.75 -9.85 -0.39
CA LEU A 125 -5.02 -9.48 0.80
C LEU A 125 -5.86 -8.51 1.63
N GLY A 126 -6.27 -8.93 2.82
CA GLY A 126 -7.22 -8.17 3.64
C GLY A 126 -8.51 -7.91 2.88
N ASP A 127 -8.92 -6.64 2.82
CA ASP A 127 -10.17 -6.22 2.18
C ASP A 127 -10.06 -5.96 0.67
N ASN A 128 -8.92 -6.30 0.04
CA ASN A 128 -8.72 -6.06 -1.38
C ASN A 128 -8.27 -7.31 -2.14
N CYS A 129 -8.80 -7.49 -3.35
CA CYS A 129 -8.23 -8.37 -4.37
C CYS A 129 -7.35 -7.57 -5.32
N VAL A 130 -6.23 -8.17 -5.74
CA VAL A 130 -5.21 -7.51 -6.56
C VAL A 130 -5.11 -8.24 -7.90
N ALA A 131 -5.39 -7.51 -8.97
CA ALA A 131 -5.08 -7.94 -10.33
C ALA A 131 -3.75 -7.31 -10.76
N GLU A 132 -2.87 -8.10 -11.38
CA GLU A 132 -1.53 -7.63 -11.76
C GLU A 132 -1.26 -7.96 -13.22
N ALA A 133 -0.64 -7.02 -13.96
CA ALA A 133 -0.13 -7.27 -15.30
C ALA A 133 1.24 -6.61 -15.48
N VAL A 134 2.14 -7.33 -16.14
CA VAL A 134 3.40 -6.75 -16.63
C VAL A 134 3.11 -6.09 -17.97
N LEU A 135 3.30 -4.77 -18.01
CA LEU A 135 3.15 -3.95 -19.20
C LEU A 135 4.52 -3.76 -19.83
N ARG A 136 4.72 -4.38 -20.98
CA ARG A 136 5.87 -4.08 -21.84
C ARG A 136 5.72 -2.68 -22.43
N GLU A 137 6.81 -2.16 -22.96
CA GLU A 137 6.90 -0.80 -23.49
C GLU A 137 5.80 -0.50 -24.52
N ASP A 138 5.48 -1.43 -25.43
CA ASP A 138 4.44 -1.28 -26.45
C ASP A 138 3.05 -1.01 -25.84
N ILE A 139 2.70 -1.72 -24.77
CA ILE A 139 1.41 -1.55 -24.08
C ILE A 139 1.45 -0.31 -23.18
N LEU A 140 2.55 -0.06 -22.49
CA LEU A 140 2.72 1.09 -21.61
C LEU A 140 2.58 2.42 -22.39
N GLN A 141 3.10 2.48 -23.62
CA GLN A 141 2.93 3.63 -24.51
C GLN A 141 1.47 3.91 -24.88
N LEU A 142 0.59 2.89 -24.88
CA LEU A 142 -0.85 3.11 -25.08
C LEU A 142 -1.47 3.84 -23.89
N PHE A 143 -1.04 3.53 -22.66
CA PHE A 143 -1.48 4.27 -21.47
C PHE A 143 -0.99 5.72 -21.47
N PHE A 144 0.24 5.98 -21.91
CA PHE A 144 0.78 7.34 -21.95
C PHE A 144 0.13 8.24 -23.01
N LYS A 145 -0.33 7.66 -24.12
CA LYS A 145 -0.98 8.38 -25.22
C LYS A 145 -2.50 8.46 -25.10
N GLY A 146 -3.09 7.56 -24.31
CA GLY A 146 -4.52 7.52 -24.06
C GLY A 146 -4.99 8.67 -23.18
N LYS A 147 -6.30 8.93 -23.18
CA LYS A 147 -6.92 9.95 -22.33
C LYS A 147 -7.58 9.34 -21.12
N MET A 148 -8.20 8.18 -21.30
CA MET A 148 -8.93 7.50 -20.25
C MET A 148 -8.71 5.99 -20.33
N ALA A 149 -8.51 5.34 -19.20
CA ALA A 149 -8.64 3.90 -19.07
C ALA A 149 -9.94 3.59 -18.33
N THR A 150 -10.73 2.62 -18.80
CA THR A 150 -11.89 2.13 -18.06
C THR A 150 -11.62 0.71 -17.59
N TYR A 151 -11.63 0.53 -16.28
CA TYR A 151 -11.50 -0.78 -15.64
C TYR A 151 -12.90 -1.30 -15.32
N PHE A 152 -13.20 -2.52 -15.76
CA PHE A 152 -14.49 -3.15 -15.53
C PHE A 152 -14.32 -4.27 -14.52
N ILE A 153 -14.86 -4.07 -13.32
CA ILE A 153 -14.96 -5.13 -12.32
C ILE A 153 -16.30 -5.84 -12.46
N PHE A 154 -16.37 -7.09 -12.04
CA PHE A 154 -17.60 -7.88 -12.05
C PHE A 154 -18.00 -8.18 -10.62
N THR A 155 -19.24 -7.86 -10.25
CA THR A 155 -19.81 -8.23 -8.93
C THR A 155 -20.56 -9.56 -9.01
N THR A 156 -21.12 -9.87 -10.18
CA THR A 156 -21.62 -11.18 -10.60
C THR A 156 -21.17 -11.42 -12.05
N PRO A 157 -21.25 -12.66 -12.59
CA PRO A 157 -20.86 -12.91 -13.97
C PRO A 157 -21.58 -12.05 -15.03
N GLU A 158 -22.79 -11.57 -14.71
CA GLU A 158 -23.65 -10.80 -15.59
C GLU A 158 -23.55 -9.28 -15.35
N GLN A 159 -22.95 -8.85 -14.24
CA GLN A 159 -22.92 -7.45 -13.82
C GLN A 159 -21.51 -6.88 -13.81
N ALA A 160 -21.24 -6.01 -14.79
CA ALA A 160 -20.01 -5.22 -14.86
C ALA A 160 -20.21 -3.80 -14.31
N VAL A 161 -19.21 -3.29 -13.58
CA VAL A 161 -19.15 -1.91 -13.10
C VAL A 161 -17.85 -1.27 -13.57
N GLY A 162 -17.95 -0.12 -14.24
CA GLY A 162 -16.79 0.60 -14.81
C GLY A 162 -16.22 1.64 -13.85
N GLY A 163 -14.90 1.63 -13.64
CA GLY A 163 -14.15 2.69 -12.98
C GLY A 163 -13.31 3.47 -14.01
N PRO A 164 -13.69 4.72 -14.36
CA PRO A 164 -12.90 5.54 -15.26
C PRO A 164 -11.65 6.06 -14.54
N VAL A 165 -10.51 5.88 -15.18
CA VAL A 165 -9.18 6.30 -14.74
C VAL A 165 -8.68 7.34 -15.73
N ASP A 166 -8.36 8.51 -15.22
CA ASP A 166 -7.81 9.60 -16.01
C ASP A 166 -6.32 9.33 -16.29
N LEU A 167 -5.91 9.32 -17.56
CA LEU A 167 -4.53 9.04 -17.95
C LEU A 167 -3.66 10.30 -18.05
N HIS A 168 -4.24 11.49 -17.95
CA HIS A 168 -3.48 12.74 -17.98
C HIS A 168 -2.52 12.82 -16.79
N GLY A 169 -1.25 13.12 -17.09
CA GLY A 169 -0.18 13.20 -16.09
C GLY A 169 0.48 11.85 -15.75
N LEU A 170 -0.05 10.72 -16.23
CA LEU A 170 0.54 9.40 -15.96
C LEU A 170 1.98 9.29 -16.49
N SER A 171 2.22 9.74 -17.72
CA SER A 171 3.54 9.71 -18.35
C SER A 171 4.57 10.48 -17.54
N ASP A 172 4.22 11.71 -17.12
CA ASP A 172 5.09 12.58 -16.33
C ASP A 172 5.37 11.97 -14.96
N ALA A 173 4.32 11.46 -14.28
CA ALA A 173 4.45 10.80 -13.00
C ALA A 173 5.38 9.58 -13.08
N TYR A 174 5.16 8.71 -14.08
CA TYR A 174 5.91 7.48 -14.30
C TYR A 174 7.39 7.74 -14.63
N ALA A 175 7.67 8.81 -15.38
CA ALA A 175 9.04 9.23 -15.67
C ALA A 175 9.84 9.51 -14.39
N THR A 176 9.19 9.98 -13.33
CA THR A 176 9.84 10.28 -12.04
C THR A 176 10.06 9.08 -11.11
N LEU A 177 9.59 7.88 -11.49
CA LEU A 177 9.84 6.66 -10.73
C LEU A 177 11.30 6.21 -10.86
N PRO A 178 11.94 5.78 -9.76
CA PRO A 178 13.30 5.26 -9.78
C PRO A 178 13.38 3.99 -10.63
N THR A 179 14.52 3.81 -11.30
CA THR A 179 14.90 2.62 -12.08
C THR A 179 15.64 1.59 -11.24
#